data_AF-A0A0J1B922-F1
#
_entry.id   AF-A0A0J1B922-F1
#
_cell.length_a   1.000
_cell.length_b   1.000
_cell.length_c   1.000
_cell.angle_alpha   90.00
_cell.angle_beta   90.00
_cell.angle_gamma   90.00
#
_symmetry.space_group_name_H-M   'P 1'
#
loop_
_entity.id
_entity.type
_entity.pdbx_description
1 polymer ?
#
loop_
_entity_poly.entity_id
_entity_poly.type
_entity_poly.pdbx_seq_one_letter_code
_entity_poly.pdbx_strand_id
1 'polypeptide(L)'
;MSYPAWHHLPQDPRSFFELPEAFDRRDLKRAYGKLIRQFKPETHPQEFQRIRAAYEQLENAERYGRNQAASQSAAEAWKPTDSPGPSSTVDPKPTKERPPAALSPVDEAIANPRESYLRLSQKQSRSPLEYYILAVLSDLLEKPDKTAPQRRTQFLKWLLDGLQEHPLEPGLVSLVAGTLRSDVPDQQIETLLPEIAAKIRSPLFYRLTEPLWERLLNDHPFETFESLIQECESHLPKGDPRARLAFFLRILRTAIWKAPLDWTQAHIETISRQAADLDESMHNDLEFIELLHSYLSSGKSSVATLPARATMESFIRTYCTGDGPAATAEMARCLDEIARDAHGVRDAFPTQQDRDDHSLFLLMMMATSDLAETTGMIAPAPDDAKNNRQAVSCLRDLKSTLQDIVNRVSWIESKYKWIPFAGMYLIFGIVFSLLWVLLLMAFDQAGASPGASAVAVILLIGGLLVFPVFYFWWFFPRYLANRTENARQKYFATCYEKRWRSRLFRYVQSCGESPSGSLTRLNEAAAFHGDSEWMNLVLSFCHGDLGLLIFARAQLFVG
;
A
#
# COMPACT_ATOMS: atom_id res chain seq x y z
N MET A 1 21.45 -24.76 4.83
CA MET A 1 20.38 -23.85 5.29
C MET A 1 20.21 -24.08 6.77
N SER A 2 20.47 -23.06 7.59
CA SER A 2 20.40 -23.18 9.05
C SER A 2 18.95 -23.39 9.49
N TYR A 3 18.73 -24.29 10.43
CA TYR A 3 17.43 -24.40 11.10
C TYR A 3 17.13 -23.08 11.81
N PRO A 4 15.88 -22.56 11.77
CA PRO A 4 15.54 -21.34 12.48
C PRO A 4 15.87 -21.49 13.98
N ALA A 5 16.42 -20.45 14.57
CA ALA A 5 16.84 -20.44 15.97
C ALA A 5 15.63 -20.28 16.91
N TRP A 6 14.76 -21.30 16.95
CA TRP A 6 13.50 -21.34 17.71
C TRP A 6 13.63 -21.04 19.21
N HIS A 7 14.83 -21.19 19.76
CA HIS A 7 15.15 -20.88 21.14
C HIS A 7 15.12 -19.37 21.44
N HIS A 8 15.22 -18.52 20.42
CA HIS A 8 15.06 -17.08 20.59
C HIS A 8 13.60 -16.66 20.79
N LEU A 9 12.61 -17.44 20.34
CA LEU A 9 11.20 -17.08 20.54
C LEU A 9 10.65 -17.59 21.87
N PRO A 10 9.87 -16.78 22.62
CA PRO A 10 9.34 -15.45 22.27
C PRO A 10 10.23 -14.26 22.73
N GLN A 11 11.41 -14.52 23.26
CA GLN A 11 12.21 -13.59 24.06
C GLN A 11 12.98 -12.56 23.24
N ASP A 12 13.53 -12.99 22.10
CA ASP A 12 14.29 -12.16 21.17
C ASP A 12 13.84 -12.40 19.72
N PRO A 13 12.66 -11.88 19.33
CA PRO A 13 12.16 -11.97 17.96
C PRO A 13 13.14 -11.43 16.91
N ARG A 14 13.92 -10.38 17.24
CA ARG A 14 14.83 -9.73 16.28
C ARG A 14 15.91 -10.70 15.81
N SER A 15 16.54 -11.40 16.75
CA SER A 15 17.57 -12.40 16.43
C SER A 15 16.98 -13.65 15.78
N PHE A 16 15.73 -14.02 16.12
CA PHE A 16 15.02 -15.09 15.40
C PHE A 16 14.84 -14.78 13.91
N PHE A 17 14.50 -13.53 13.57
CA PHE A 17 14.37 -13.07 12.18
C PHE A 17 15.71 -12.66 11.54
N GLU A 18 16.83 -12.80 12.25
CA GLU A 18 18.18 -12.40 11.78
C GLU A 18 18.24 -10.92 11.32
N LEU A 19 17.51 -10.03 12.00
CA LEU A 19 17.39 -8.61 11.62
C LEU A 19 18.56 -7.76 12.15
N PRO A 20 19.04 -6.76 11.38
CA PRO A 20 20.07 -5.82 11.83
C PRO A 20 19.56 -4.89 12.95
N GLU A 21 20.46 -4.21 13.66
CA GLU A 21 20.11 -3.34 14.80
C GLU A 21 19.32 -2.09 14.40
N ALA A 22 19.50 -1.63 13.16
CA ALA A 22 18.71 -0.58 12.53
C ALA A 22 17.83 -1.15 11.41
N PHE A 23 17.01 -2.16 11.73
CA PHE A 23 16.05 -2.70 10.77
C PHE A 23 14.84 -1.76 10.60
N ASP A 24 14.33 -1.71 9.37
CA ASP A 24 13.08 -1.03 9.02
C ASP A 24 11.92 -2.04 8.95
N ARG A 25 10.66 -1.57 8.97
CA ARG A 25 9.46 -2.41 8.87
C ARG A 25 9.48 -3.31 7.62
N ARG A 26 10.12 -2.84 6.54
CA ARG A 26 10.32 -3.60 5.29
C ARG A 26 11.21 -4.83 5.49
N ASP A 27 12.27 -4.70 6.28
CA ASP A 27 13.20 -5.81 6.56
C ASP A 27 12.50 -6.89 7.40
N LEU A 28 11.72 -6.47 8.40
CA LEU A 28 10.91 -7.36 9.23
C LEU A 28 9.90 -8.16 8.40
N LYS A 29 9.17 -7.49 7.50
CA LYS A 29 8.20 -8.11 6.60
C LYS A 29 8.84 -9.15 5.68
N ARG A 30 10.02 -8.86 5.11
CA ARG A 30 10.77 -9.81 4.26
C ARG A 30 11.22 -11.06 5.03
N ALA A 31 11.77 -10.86 6.24
CA ALA A 31 12.22 -11.97 7.09
C ALA A 31 11.06 -12.87 7.50
N TYR A 32 9.91 -12.27 7.86
CA TYR A 32 8.67 -12.99 8.14
C TYR A 32 8.19 -13.81 6.94
N GLY A 33 8.12 -13.19 5.75
CA GLY A 33 7.79 -13.83 4.49
C GLY A 33 8.54 -15.11 4.19
N LYS A 34 9.86 -15.05 4.37
CA LYS A 34 10.76 -16.20 4.16
C LYS A 34 10.40 -17.38 5.07
N LEU A 35 10.07 -17.11 6.33
CA LEU A 35 9.75 -18.16 7.31
C LEU A 35 8.36 -18.75 7.09
N ILE A 36 7.34 -17.95 6.77
CA ILE A 36 5.98 -18.48 6.56
C ILE A 36 5.85 -19.34 5.29
N ARG A 37 6.75 -19.16 4.31
CA ARG A 37 6.86 -20.07 3.16
C ARG A 37 7.33 -21.46 3.53
N GLN A 38 8.23 -21.54 4.51
CA GLN A 38 8.78 -22.79 5.01
C GLN A 38 7.81 -23.46 6.00
N PHE A 39 7.21 -22.66 6.89
CA PHE A 39 6.29 -23.11 7.93
C PHE A 39 4.85 -22.75 7.57
N LYS A 40 4.24 -23.50 6.66
CA LYS A 40 2.86 -23.28 6.24
C LYS A 40 1.88 -23.62 7.37
N PRO A 41 0.77 -22.88 7.55
CA PRO A 41 -0.19 -23.11 8.62
C PRO A 41 -0.84 -24.50 8.56
N GLU A 42 -0.99 -25.08 7.37
CA GLU A 42 -1.59 -26.40 7.18
C GLU A 42 -0.68 -27.55 7.64
N THR A 43 0.64 -27.39 7.53
CA THR A 43 1.62 -28.43 7.88
C THR A 43 2.31 -28.17 9.22
N HIS A 44 2.39 -26.91 9.64
CA HIS A 44 3.11 -26.45 10.84
C HIS A 44 2.33 -25.35 11.58
N PRO A 45 1.12 -25.65 12.10
CA PRO A 45 0.24 -24.63 12.70
C PRO A 45 0.83 -23.97 13.95
N GLN A 46 1.55 -24.73 14.80
CA GLN A 46 2.11 -24.21 16.04
C GLN A 46 3.32 -23.30 15.79
N GLU A 47 4.21 -23.73 14.88
CA GLU A 47 5.37 -22.95 14.43
C GLU A 47 4.92 -21.65 13.76
N PHE A 48 3.89 -21.73 12.91
CA PHE A 48 3.30 -20.58 12.24
C PHE A 48 2.77 -19.55 13.25
N GLN A 49 2.02 -19.98 14.26
CA GLN A 49 1.52 -19.11 15.33
C GLN A 49 2.67 -18.41 16.08
N ARG A 50 3.75 -19.13 16.39
CA ARG A 50 4.93 -18.56 17.06
C ARG A 50 5.64 -17.52 16.20
N ILE A 51 5.84 -17.80 14.91
CA ILE A 51 6.44 -16.86 13.95
C ILE A 51 5.57 -15.59 13.85
N ARG A 52 4.26 -15.76 13.73
CA ARG A 52 3.31 -14.65 13.65
C ARG A 52 3.32 -13.78 14.91
N ALA A 53 3.28 -14.41 16.09
CA ALA A 53 3.32 -13.69 17.35
C ALA A 53 4.58 -12.82 17.49
N ALA A 54 5.72 -13.33 17.03
CA ALA A 54 7.00 -12.65 17.03
C ALA A 54 7.06 -11.47 16.04
N TYR A 55 6.48 -11.64 14.83
CA TYR A 55 6.39 -10.59 13.83
C TYR A 55 5.56 -9.41 14.33
N GLU A 56 4.34 -9.67 14.81
CA GLU A 56 3.45 -8.62 15.33
C GLU A 56 4.06 -7.93 16.56
N GLN A 57 4.84 -8.63 17.39
CA GLN A 57 5.56 -8.02 18.51
C GLN A 57 6.58 -6.97 18.05
N LEU A 58 7.35 -7.28 16.99
CA LEU A 58 8.34 -6.36 16.43
C LEU A 58 7.68 -5.22 15.66
N GLU A 59 6.61 -5.50 14.90
CA GLU A 59 5.87 -4.48 14.17
C GLU A 59 5.22 -3.47 15.14
N ASN A 60 4.60 -3.95 16.22
CA ASN A 60 4.05 -3.07 17.26
C ASN A 60 5.15 -2.29 18.00
N ALA A 61 6.34 -2.88 18.18
CA ALA A 61 7.46 -2.19 18.80
C ALA A 61 8.10 -1.13 17.89
N GLU A 62 7.98 -1.26 16.57
CA GLU A 62 8.41 -0.26 15.61
C GLU A 62 7.43 0.93 15.63
N ARG A 63 6.12 0.65 15.47
CA ARG A 63 5.06 1.66 15.39
C ARG A 63 4.88 2.50 16.67
N TYR A 64 4.95 1.88 17.84
CA TYR A 64 4.78 2.56 19.14
C TYR A 64 6.11 3.00 19.78
N GLY A 65 7.23 2.85 19.06
CA GLY A 65 8.59 3.15 19.55
C GLY A 65 9.27 1.97 20.24
N ARG A 66 10.59 1.84 20.04
CA ARG A 66 11.43 0.73 20.50
C ARG A 66 11.56 0.68 22.03
N ASN A 67 10.55 0.13 22.71
CA ASN A 67 10.70 -0.48 24.04
C ASN A 67 11.21 -1.94 23.92
N GLN A 68 12.10 -2.22 22.94
CA GLN A 68 12.71 -3.55 22.76
C GLN A 68 13.64 -3.93 23.90
N ALA A 69 14.40 -2.98 24.45
CA ALA A 69 15.26 -3.20 25.61
C ALA A 69 14.45 -3.65 26.84
N ALA A 70 13.22 -3.16 26.98
CA ALA A 70 12.30 -3.60 28.03
C ALA A 70 11.80 -5.04 27.77
N SER A 71 11.43 -5.38 26.53
CA SER A 71 10.96 -6.75 26.21
C SER A 71 12.05 -7.82 26.37
N GLN A 72 13.31 -7.50 26.03
CA GLN A 72 14.45 -8.39 26.25
C GLN A 72 14.79 -8.52 27.74
N SER A 73 14.74 -7.41 28.50
CA SER A 73 14.97 -7.45 29.95
C SER A 73 13.85 -8.19 30.71
N ALA A 74 12.61 -8.20 30.21
CA ALA A 74 11.50 -9.00 30.77
C ALA A 74 11.74 -10.50 30.70
N ALA A 75 12.20 -10.99 29.54
CA ALA A 75 12.47 -12.40 29.32
C ALA A 75 13.63 -12.92 30.17
N GLU A 76 14.57 -12.04 30.52
CA GLU A 76 15.70 -12.34 31.38
C GLU A 76 15.40 -12.15 32.87
N ALA A 77 14.57 -11.16 33.24
CA ALA A 77 14.27 -10.82 34.63
C ALA A 77 13.55 -11.93 35.41
N TRP A 78 12.89 -12.87 34.70
CA TRP A 78 12.07 -13.91 35.31
C TRP A 78 12.72 -15.31 35.22
N LYS A 79 13.97 -15.40 34.72
CA LYS A 79 14.77 -16.63 34.80
C LYS A 79 15.33 -16.77 36.22
N PRO A 80 15.18 -17.93 36.90
CA PRO A 80 15.85 -18.16 38.17
C PRO A 80 17.36 -18.02 37.94
N THR A 81 17.98 -17.08 38.66
CA THR A 81 19.40 -16.80 38.51
C THR A 81 20.19 -17.91 39.21
N ASP A 82 20.48 -18.99 38.49
CA ASP A 82 21.53 -19.92 38.88
C ASP A 82 22.87 -19.27 38.54
N SER A 83 23.36 -18.37 39.40
CA SER A 83 24.77 -18.00 39.40
C SER A 83 25.26 -17.64 40.80
N PRO A 84 26.23 -18.40 41.35
CA PRO A 84 26.92 -18.02 42.56
C PRO A 84 27.73 -16.75 42.26
N GLY A 85 27.55 -15.72 43.08
CA GLY A 85 28.23 -14.44 42.91
C GLY A 85 29.76 -14.57 42.84
N PRO A 86 30.44 -13.61 42.20
CA PRO A 86 31.89 -13.66 41.99
C PRO A 86 32.61 -13.73 43.33
N SER A 87 33.44 -14.77 43.45
CA SER A 87 34.31 -15.04 44.59
C SER A 87 35.26 -13.85 44.81
N SER A 88 34.85 -12.90 45.65
CA SER A 88 35.78 -11.95 46.24
C SER A 88 36.65 -12.71 47.25
N THR A 89 37.92 -12.81 46.92
CA THR A 89 39.01 -13.27 47.78
C THR A 89 39.10 -12.40 49.02
N VAL A 90 38.61 -12.89 50.16
CA VAL A 90 39.01 -12.42 51.50
C VAL A 90 39.02 -13.61 52.46
N ASP A 91 40.10 -13.69 53.24
CA ASP A 91 40.47 -14.70 54.25
C ASP A 91 39.34 -15.21 55.19
N PRO A 92 39.49 -16.43 55.74
CA PRO A 92 38.46 -17.07 56.55
C PRO A 92 38.48 -16.55 57.99
N LYS A 93 37.37 -15.96 58.43
CA LYS A 93 37.04 -15.81 59.85
C LYS A 93 35.72 -16.53 60.11
N PRO A 94 35.62 -17.42 61.11
CA PRO A 94 34.43 -18.24 61.29
C PRO A 94 33.32 -17.46 62.02
N THR A 95 32.09 -17.93 61.81
CA THR A 95 30.87 -17.73 62.63
C THR A 95 29.95 -16.58 62.25
N LYS A 96 28.87 -16.91 61.53
CA LYS A 96 27.49 -16.87 62.06
C LYS A 96 26.57 -17.66 61.12
N GLU A 97 25.70 -18.46 61.71
CA GLU A 97 24.68 -19.27 61.04
C GLU A 97 23.91 -18.44 59.99
N ARG A 98 23.92 -18.93 58.76
CA ARG A 98 23.10 -18.41 57.67
C ARG A 98 21.67 -18.93 57.89
N PRO A 99 20.62 -18.08 57.91
CA PRO A 99 19.24 -18.56 57.89
C PRO A 99 19.03 -19.46 56.67
N PRO A 100 18.12 -20.47 56.72
CA PRO A 100 17.82 -21.28 55.55
C PRO A 100 17.41 -20.37 54.40
N ALA A 101 17.99 -20.60 53.22
CA ALA A 101 17.69 -19.84 52.02
C ALA A 101 16.18 -19.79 51.81
N ALA A 102 15.59 -18.59 51.81
CA ALA A 102 14.18 -18.43 51.52
C ALA A 102 13.90 -19.07 50.15
N LEU A 103 13.00 -20.05 50.11
CA LEU A 103 12.56 -20.70 48.88
C LEU A 103 12.09 -19.62 47.89
N SER A 104 12.41 -19.80 46.61
CA SER A 104 11.90 -18.92 45.56
C SER A 104 10.36 -18.94 45.58
N PRO A 105 9.66 -17.81 45.37
CA PRO A 105 8.20 -17.77 45.32
C PRO A 105 7.59 -18.77 44.32
N VAL A 106 8.33 -19.11 43.26
CA VAL A 106 7.94 -20.11 42.26
C VAL A 106 8.03 -21.53 42.84
N ASP A 107 9.13 -21.87 43.51
CA ASP A 107 9.34 -23.20 44.11
C ASP A 107 8.31 -23.47 45.21
N GLU A 108 7.97 -22.43 45.98
CA GLU A 108 6.92 -22.50 46.99
C GLU A 108 5.52 -22.71 46.37
N ALA A 109 5.21 -22.01 45.28
CA ALA A 109 3.95 -22.17 44.55
C ALA A 109 3.79 -23.55 43.91
N ILE A 110 4.89 -24.16 43.45
CA ILE A 110 4.89 -25.54 42.93
C ILE A 110 4.68 -26.54 44.07
N ALA A 111 5.32 -26.31 45.22
CA ALA A 111 5.22 -27.20 46.38
C ALA A 111 3.82 -27.19 47.02
N ASN A 112 3.21 -26.01 47.21
CA ASN A 112 1.90 -25.86 47.87
C ASN A 112 0.94 -24.90 47.13
N PRO A 113 0.40 -25.29 45.96
CA PRO A 113 -0.38 -24.41 45.08
C PRO A 113 -1.55 -23.67 45.76
N ARG A 114 -2.36 -24.37 46.56
CA ARG A 114 -3.56 -23.78 47.21
C ARG A 114 -3.22 -22.77 48.30
N GLU A 115 -2.24 -23.08 49.13
CA GLU A 115 -1.81 -22.21 50.22
C GLU A 115 -1.12 -20.97 49.68
N SER A 116 -0.27 -21.14 48.65
CA SER A 116 0.35 -20.02 47.94
C SER A 116 -0.68 -19.11 47.29
N TYR A 117 -1.74 -19.66 46.68
CA TYR A 117 -2.85 -18.87 46.12
C TYR A 117 -3.57 -18.04 47.19
N LEU A 118 -3.98 -18.65 48.30
CA LEU A 118 -4.66 -17.93 49.39
C LEU A 118 -3.77 -16.83 49.99
N ARG A 119 -2.50 -17.16 50.26
CA ARG A 119 -1.52 -16.21 50.82
C ARG A 119 -1.29 -15.03 49.88
N LEU A 120 -1.01 -15.29 48.60
CA LEU A 120 -0.75 -14.26 47.62
C LEU A 120 -2.02 -13.44 47.32
N SER A 121 -3.21 -14.05 47.30
CA SER A 121 -4.47 -13.31 47.07
C SER A 121 -4.78 -12.31 48.19
N GLN A 122 -4.36 -12.58 49.42
CA GLN A 122 -4.57 -11.70 50.58
C GLN A 122 -3.48 -10.63 50.76
N LYS A 123 -2.36 -10.74 50.05
CA LYS A 123 -1.22 -9.82 50.18
C LYS A 123 -1.54 -8.44 49.60
N GLN A 124 -1.27 -7.36 50.35
CA GLN A 124 -1.68 -6.00 49.95
C GLN A 124 -0.80 -5.37 48.85
N SER A 125 0.47 -5.75 48.75
CA SER A 125 1.39 -5.33 47.69
C SER A 125 2.13 -6.55 47.16
N ARG A 126 2.14 -6.72 45.84
CA ARG A 126 2.67 -7.90 45.17
C ARG A 126 3.74 -7.50 44.17
N SER A 127 4.74 -8.36 43.99
CA SER A 127 5.70 -8.22 42.91
C SER A 127 5.09 -8.64 41.56
N PRO A 128 5.66 -8.21 40.42
CA PRO A 128 5.19 -8.63 39.10
C PRO A 128 5.14 -10.15 38.94
N LEU A 129 6.15 -10.86 39.46
CA LEU A 129 6.21 -12.32 39.44
C LEU A 129 5.09 -12.96 40.29
N GLU A 130 4.73 -12.35 41.42
CA GLU A 130 3.63 -12.83 42.26
C GLU A 130 2.26 -12.69 41.57
N TYR A 131 2.07 -11.65 40.76
CA TYR A 131 0.88 -11.50 39.90
C TYR A 131 0.80 -12.59 38.84
N TYR A 132 1.92 -12.92 38.19
CA TYR A 132 1.98 -14.03 37.26
C TYR A 132 1.67 -15.37 37.93
N ILE A 133 2.28 -15.65 39.09
CA ILE A 133 2.02 -16.87 39.86
C ILE A 133 0.53 -16.94 40.24
N LEU A 134 -0.08 -15.84 40.69
CA LEU A 134 -1.51 -15.79 40.99
C LEU A 134 -2.37 -16.07 39.75
N ALA A 135 -2.04 -15.48 38.61
CA ALA A 135 -2.75 -15.71 37.37
C ALA A 135 -2.73 -17.20 37.01
N VAL A 136 -1.55 -17.83 37.00
CA VAL A 136 -1.37 -19.27 36.71
C VAL A 136 -2.10 -20.14 37.74
N LEU A 137 -1.94 -19.86 39.04
CA LEU A 137 -2.60 -20.62 40.09
C LEU A 137 -4.13 -20.49 40.04
N SER A 138 -4.66 -19.33 39.64
CA SER A 138 -6.10 -19.13 39.50
C SER A 138 -6.72 -20.06 38.45
N ASP A 139 -6.03 -20.25 37.31
CA ASP A 139 -6.49 -21.13 36.24
C ASP A 139 -6.33 -22.62 36.62
N LEU A 140 -5.36 -22.95 37.46
CA LEU A 140 -5.09 -24.33 37.92
C LEU A 140 -6.01 -24.80 39.06
N LEU A 141 -6.43 -23.91 39.95
CA LEU A 141 -7.09 -24.27 41.22
C LEU A 141 -8.61 -24.20 41.19
N GLU A 142 -9.20 -23.43 40.28
CA GLU A 142 -10.66 -23.37 40.15
C GLU A 142 -11.21 -24.61 39.43
N LYS A 143 -12.17 -25.28 40.08
CA LYS A 143 -12.81 -26.47 39.50
C LYS A 143 -13.64 -26.08 38.28
N PRO A 144 -13.63 -26.88 37.21
CA PRO A 144 -14.43 -26.60 36.04
C PRO A 144 -15.90 -26.79 36.35
N ASP A 145 -16.65 -25.71 36.44
CA ASP A 145 -18.10 -25.79 36.37
C ASP A 145 -18.52 -25.98 34.91
N LYS A 146 -19.43 -26.93 34.64
CA LYS A 146 -19.73 -27.42 33.28
C LYS A 146 -20.49 -26.42 32.41
N THR A 147 -20.85 -25.25 32.95
CA THR A 147 -21.79 -24.31 32.34
C THR A 147 -21.22 -22.92 32.04
N ALA A 148 -19.93 -22.65 32.33
CA ALA A 148 -19.37 -21.31 32.14
C ALA A 148 -17.98 -21.33 31.46
N PRO A 149 -17.78 -20.63 30.33
CA PRO A 149 -16.48 -20.45 29.67
C PRO A 149 -15.58 -19.43 30.41
N GLN A 150 -15.68 -19.35 31.75
CA GLN A 150 -15.08 -18.31 32.60
C GLN A 150 -13.63 -18.61 33.06
N ARG A 151 -13.04 -19.76 32.68
CA ARG A 151 -11.70 -20.19 33.14
C ARG A 151 -10.59 -19.13 32.91
N ARG A 152 -10.57 -18.50 31.73
CA ARG A 152 -9.46 -17.63 31.29
C ARG A 152 -9.63 -16.15 31.64
N THR A 153 -10.81 -15.74 32.11
CA THR A 153 -11.10 -14.35 32.48
C THR A 153 -10.33 -13.96 33.74
N GLN A 154 -10.14 -14.92 34.67
CA GLN A 154 -9.46 -14.68 35.94
C GLN A 154 -7.94 -14.56 35.79
N PHE A 155 -7.35 -15.38 34.92
CA PHE A 155 -5.94 -15.26 34.52
C PHE A 155 -5.64 -13.84 34.01
N LEU A 156 -6.41 -13.38 33.02
CA LEU A 156 -6.24 -12.04 32.46
C LEU A 156 -6.49 -10.95 33.50
N LYS A 157 -7.51 -11.09 34.36
CA LYS A 157 -7.81 -10.13 35.42
C LYS A 157 -6.62 -9.92 36.36
N TRP A 158 -5.96 -10.99 36.81
CA TRP A 158 -4.77 -10.88 37.67
C TRP A 158 -3.58 -10.22 36.95
N LEU A 159 -3.40 -10.48 35.66
CA LEU A 159 -2.37 -9.80 34.88
C LEU A 159 -2.67 -8.30 34.69
N LEU A 160 -3.94 -7.94 34.47
CA LEU A 160 -4.37 -6.53 34.37
C LEU A 160 -4.22 -5.80 35.71
N ASP A 161 -4.52 -6.46 36.84
CA ASP A 161 -4.25 -5.93 38.18
C ASP A 161 -2.74 -5.70 38.38
N GLY A 162 -1.92 -6.65 37.94
CA GLY A 162 -0.46 -6.52 37.96
C GLY A 162 0.05 -5.35 37.12
N LEU A 163 -0.48 -5.14 35.91
CA LEU A 163 -0.12 -4.00 35.06
C LEU A 163 -0.63 -2.67 35.60
N GLN A 164 -1.76 -2.67 36.34
CA GLN A 164 -2.24 -1.46 37.00
C GLN A 164 -1.26 -0.99 38.08
N GLU A 165 -0.68 -1.92 38.85
CA GLU A 165 0.33 -1.61 39.88
C GLU A 165 1.75 -1.44 39.32
N HIS A 166 2.09 -2.15 38.23
CA HIS A 166 3.42 -2.13 37.60
C HIS A 166 3.33 -1.85 36.08
N PRO A 167 2.99 -0.62 35.66
CA PRO A 167 2.60 -0.32 34.27
C PRO A 167 3.70 -0.47 33.21
N LEU A 168 4.96 -0.42 33.62
CA LEU A 168 6.12 -0.49 32.72
C LEU A 168 6.81 -1.85 32.78
N GLU A 169 6.26 -2.83 33.51
CA GLU A 169 6.88 -4.14 33.64
C GLU A 169 6.70 -4.94 32.35
N PRO A 170 7.80 -5.30 31.65
CA PRO A 170 7.68 -5.78 30.29
C PRO A 170 7.20 -7.23 30.18
N GLY A 171 7.34 -8.05 31.24
CA GLY A 171 6.91 -9.45 31.27
C GLY A 171 5.38 -9.55 31.28
N LEU A 172 4.74 -8.80 32.16
CA LEU A 172 3.29 -8.63 32.25
C LEU A 172 2.72 -8.02 30.98
N VAL A 173 3.37 -7.00 30.39
CA VAL A 173 2.94 -6.42 29.10
C VAL A 173 2.92 -7.48 28.01
N SER A 174 3.97 -8.30 27.91
CA SER A 174 4.07 -9.37 26.92
C SER A 174 3.01 -10.46 27.12
N LEU A 175 2.79 -10.88 28.37
CA LEU A 175 1.78 -11.89 28.72
C LEU A 175 0.36 -11.41 28.42
N VAL A 176 0.02 -10.16 28.79
CA VAL A 176 -1.28 -9.57 28.49
C VAL A 176 -1.47 -9.44 26.98
N ALA A 177 -0.49 -8.91 26.25
CA ALA A 177 -0.56 -8.81 24.80
C ALA A 177 -0.80 -10.18 24.12
N GLY A 178 -0.08 -11.23 24.55
CA GLY A 178 -0.27 -12.58 24.04
C GLY A 178 -1.65 -13.16 24.33
N THR A 179 -2.17 -12.92 25.53
CA THR A 179 -3.50 -13.39 25.98
C THR A 179 -4.62 -12.69 25.20
N LEU A 180 -4.56 -11.36 25.07
CA LEU A 180 -5.57 -10.58 24.34
C LEU A 180 -5.63 -10.97 22.86
N ARG A 181 -4.48 -11.35 22.28
CA ARG A 181 -4.40 -11.79 20.88
C ARG A 181 -5.05 -13.16 20.64
N SER A 182 -4.86 -14.12 21.54
CA SER A 182 -5.12 -15.54 21.23
C SER A 182 -6.28 -16.15 22.01
N ASP A 183 -6.53 -15.67 23.23
CA ASP A 183 -7.32 -16.41 24.21
C ASP A 183 -8.67 -15.76 24.55
N VAL A 184 -8.93 -14.53 24.07
CA VAL A 184 -10.18 -13.80 24.28
C VAL A 184 -11.21 -14.20 23.22
N PRO A 185 -12.38 -14.75 23.59
CA PRO A 185 -13.49 -15.01 22.67
C PRO A 185 -14.15 -13.71 22.17
N ASP A 186 -14.65 -13.69 20.92
CA ASP A 186 -15.25 -12.48 20.31
C ASP A 186 -16.40 -11.89 21.14
N GLN A 187 -17.22 -12.77 21.73
CA GLN A 187 -18.37 -12.40 22.57
C GLN A 187 -18.00 -11.62 23.84
N GLN A 188 -16.74 -11.70 24.29
CA GLN A 188 -16.28 -11.02 25.51
C GLN A 188 -15.61 -9.67 25.21
N ILE A 189 -15.35 -9.34 23.95
CA ILE A 189 -14.59 -8.14 23.56
C ILE A 189 -15.30 -6.86 24.04
N GLU A 190 -16.61 -6.75 23.82
CA GLU A 190 -17.41 -5.57 24.19
C GLU A 190 -17.36 -5.27 25.69
N THR A 191 -17.36 -6.32 26.53
CA THR A 191 -17.27 -6.17 27.99
C THR A 191 -15.84 -5.93 28.49
N LEU A 192 -14.86 -6.53 27.81
CA LEU A 192 -13.46 -6.51 28.26
C LEU A 192 -12.78 -5.18 27.97
N LEU A 193 -13.08 -4.53 26.84
CA LEU A 193 -12.43 -3.28 26.43
C LEU A 193 -12.62 -2.14 27.46
N PRO A 194 -13.84 -1.84 27.97
CA PRO A 194 -14.02 -0.87 29.04
C PRO A 194 -13.31 -1.25 30.34
N GLU A 195 -13.28 -2.54 30.71
CA GLU A 195 -12.56 -3.03 31.89
C GLU A 195 -11.05 -2.78 31.79
N ILE A 196 -10.46 -3.05 30.62
CA ILE A 196 -9.05 -2.79 30.35
C ILE A 196 -8.79 -1.27 30.40
N ALA A 197 -9.64 -0.44 29.80
CA ALA A 197 -9.50 1.02 29.83
C ALA A 197 -9.56 1.60 31.25
N ALA A 198 -10.41 1.03 32.11
CA ALA A 198 -10.53 1.44 33.51
C ALA A 198 -9.27 1.15 34.33
N LYS A 199 -8.58 0.04 34.02
CA LYS A 199 -7.36 -0.43 34.71
C LYS A 199 -6.07 0.16 34.13
N ILE A 200 -5.91 0.13 32.81
CA ILE A 200 -4.74 0.60 32.09
C ILE A 200 -5.01 2.02 31.58
N ARG A 201 -4.83 3.00 32.45
CA ARG A 201 -5.06 4.43 32.14
C ARG A 201 -3.85 5.10 31.46
N SER A 202 -3.12 4.35 30.64
CA SER A 202 -1.89 4.81 29.99
C SER A 202 -1.96 4.59 28.47
N PRO A 203 -1.07 5.21 27.68
CA PRO A 203 -1.02 4.99 26.22
C PRO A 203 -0.80 3.54 25.80
N LEU A 204 -0.37 2.65 26.72
CA LEU A 204 -0.25 1.22 26.48
C LEU A 204 -1.60 0.56 26.16
N PHE A 205 -2.72 1.16 26.60
CA PHE A 205 -4.06 0.69 26.27
C PHE A 205 -4.23 0.46 24.77
N TYR A 206 -3.88 1.45 23.95
CA TYR A 206 -4.04 1.38 22.50
C TYR A 206 -3.24 0.22 21.89
N ARG A 207 -1.97 0.10 22.29
CA ARG A 207 -1.07 -0.96 21.80
C ARG A 207 -1.53 -2.36 22.19
N LEU A 208 -2.04 -2.52 23.42
CA LEU A 208 -2.47 -3.83 23.94
C LEU A 208 -3.81 -4.28 23.34
N THR A 209 -4.71 -3.34 23.07
CA THR A 209 -6.08 -3.63 22.64
C THR A 209 -6.26 -3.63 21.12
N GLU A 210 -5.29 -3.14 20.34
CA GLU A 210 -5.33 -3.10 18.86
C GLU A 210 -5.91 -4.38 18.22
N PRO A 211 -5.48 -5.61 18.56
CA PRO A 211 -6.01 -6.82 17.94
C PRO A 211 -7.50 -7.07 18.22
N LEU A 212 -8.00 -6.62 19.39
CA LEU A 212 -9.41 -6.76 19.75
C LEU A 212 -10.29 -5.81 18.93
N TRP A 213 -9.81 -4.59 18.68
CA TRP A 213 -10.52 -3.61 17.85
C TRP A 213 -10.61 -4.05 16.40
N GLU A 214 -9.56 -4.66 15.86
CA GLU A 214 -9.58 -5.22 14.50
C GLU A 214 -10.61 -6.34 14.36
N ARG A 215 -10.66 -7.26 15.34
CA ARG A 215 -11.67 -8.32 15.39
C ARG A 215 -13.08 -7.77 15.53
N LEU A 216 -13.29 -6.83 16.45
CA LEU A 216 -14.57 -6.15 16.66
C LEU A 216 -15.07 -5.50 15.37
N LEU A 217 -14.20 -4.75 14.68
CA LEU A 217 -14.55 -4.08 13.43
C LEU A 217 -14.81 -5.03 12.27
N ASN A 218 -14.27 -6.25 12.30
CA ASN A 218 -14.58 -7.26 11.29
C ASN A 218 -15.96 -7.89 11.50
N ASP A 219 -16.32 -8.22 12.75
CA ASP A 219 -17.51 -9.03 13.04
C ASP A 219 -18.75 -8.22 13.47
N HIS A 220 -18.56 -7.00 14.01
CA HIS A 220 -19.65 -6.17 14.54
C HIS A 220 -19.95 -4.95 13.63
N PRO A 221 -21.12 -4.30 13.81
CA PRO A 221 -21.44 -3.01 13.20
C PRO A 221 -20.49 -1.89 13.68
N PHE A 222 -20.35 -0.84 12.87
CA PHE A 222 -19.44 0.25 13.17
C PHE A 222 -19.87 1.07 14.40
N GLU A 223 -21.17 1.20 14.64
CA GLU A 223 -21.74 1.97 15.75
C GLU A 223 -21.30 1.41 17.12
N THR A 224 -21.19 0.09 17.23
CA THR A 224 -20.68 -0.58 18.43
C THR A 224 -19.23 -0.20 18.70
N PHE A 225 -18.40 -0.17 17.66
CA PHE A 225 -17.01 0.29 17.77
C PHE A 225 -16.96 1.76 18.23
N GLU A 226 -17.74 2.64 17.60
CA GLU A 226 -17.74 4.07 17.90
C GLU A 226 -18.15 4.36 19.34
N SER A 227 -19.20 3.69 19.85
CA SER A 227 -19.61 3.87 21.24
C SER A 227 -18.55 3.37 22.23
N LEU A 228 -17.94 2.22 21.96
CA LEU A 228 -16.95 1.61 22.85
C LEU A 228 -15.65 2.41 22.89
N ILE A 229 -15.15 2.90 21.75
CA ILE A 229 -13.92 3.68 21.75
C ILE A 229 -14.11 5.01 22.49
N GLN A 230 -15.28 5.65 22.37
CA GLN A 230 -15.61 6.86 23.14
C GLN A 230 -15.69 6.59 24.64
N GLU A 231 -16.32 5.48 25.05
CA GLU A 231 -16.36 5.05 26.45
C GLU A 231 -14.95 4.78 27.00
N CYS A 232 -14.14 4.01 26.27
CA CYS A 232 -12.76 3.72 26.65
C CYS A 232 -11.90 5.00 26.74
N GLU A 233 -11.97 5.89 25.75
CA GLU A 233 -11.22 7.15 25.75
C GLU A 233 -11.64 8.07 26.91
N SER A 234 -12.87 7.97 27.41
CA SER A 234 -13.32 8.75 28.57
C SER A 234 -12.60 8.37 29.88
N HIS A 235 -12.09 7.14 29.98
CA HIS A 235 -11.30 6.66 31.11
C HIS A 235 -9.81 6.99 30.99
N LEU A 236 -9.33 7.33 29.79
CA LEU A 236 -7.93 7.59 29.52
C LEU A 236 -7.60 9.08 29.75
N PRO A 237 -6.47 9.39 30.41
CA PRO A 237 -6.00 10.76 30.45
C PRO A 237 -5.66 11.25 29.05
N LYS A 238 -5.73 12.57 28.82
CA LYS A 238 -5.17 13.22 27.62
C LYS A 238 -3.65 13.08 27.63
N GLY A 239 -3.16 11.90 27.29
CA GLY A 239 -1.74 11.51 27.29
C GLY A 239 -1.05 11.76 25.96
N ASP A 240 0.06 11.07 25.73
CA ASP A 240 0.88 11.16 24.52
C ASP A 240 0.04 11.00 23.24
N PRO A 241 -0.07 12.05 22.39
CA PRO A 241 -0.87 12.01 21.17
C PRO A 241 -0.35 10.98 20.17
N ARG A 242 0.92 10.59 20.23
CA ARG A 242 1.54 9.70 19.24
C ARG A 242 0.96 8.28 19.26
N ALA A 243 0.77 7.69 20.44
CA ALA A 243 0.19 6.35 20.56
C ALA A 243 -1.26 6.31 20.05
N ARG A 244 -2.01 7.38 20.31
CA ARG A 244 -3.37 7.54 19.80
C ARG A 244 -3.38 7.69 18.27
N LEU A 245 -2.48 8.49 17.71
CA LEU A 245 -2.31 8.63 16.26
C LEU A 245 -1.97 7.30 15.58
N ALA A 246 -0.99 6.56 16.12
CA ALA A 246 -0.59 5.25 15.61
C ALA A 246 -1.75 4.24 15.62
N PHE A 247 -2.54 4.27 16.69
CA PHE A 247 -3.74 3.45 16.80
C PHE A 247 -4.79 3.79 15.73
N PHE A 248 -5.17 5.07 15.60
CA PHE A 248 -6.17 5.46 14.61
C PHE A 248 -5.69 5.23 13.18
N LEU A 249 -4.43 5.48 12.84
CA LEU A 249 -3.88 5.14 11.52
C LEU A 249 -4.04 3.65 11.20
N ARG A 250 -3.77 2.77 12.18
CA ARG A 250 -3.96 1.34 11.98
C ARG A 250 -5.43 0.98 11.81
N ILE A 251 -6.27 1.45 12.72
CA ILE A 251 -7.69 1.08 12.80
C ILE A 251 -8.48 1.64 11.60
N LEU A 252 -8.12 2.83 11.10
CA LEU A 252 -8.77 3.45 9.95
C LEU A 252 -8.73 2.56 8.71
N ARG A 253 -7.66 1.76 8.52
CA ARG A 253 -7.58 0.81 7.40
C ARG A 253 -8.77 -0.16 7.37
N THR A 254 -9.21 -0.61 8.55
CA THR A 254 -10.34 -1.54 8.70
C THR A 254 -11.66 -0.79 8.80
N ALA A 255 -11.70 0.27 9.62
CA ALA A 255 -12.92 1.01 9.92
C ALA A 255 -13.53 1.70 8.69
N ILE A 256 -12.72 2.21 7.77
CA ILE A 256 -13.17 3.01 6.62
C ILE A 256 -14.16 2.27 5.69
N TRP A 257 -14.17 0.94 5.73
CA TRP A 257 -15.09 0.10 4.95
C TRP A 257 -16.51 0.02 5.52
N LYS A 258 -16.69 0.36 6.80
CA LYS A 258 -17.98 0.31 7.51
C LYS A 258 -18.40 1.68 8.07
N ALA A 259 -17.44 2.56 8.30
CA ALA A 259 -17.66 3.87 8.92
C ALA A 259 -18.38 4.85 7.99
N PRO A 260 -19.17 5.80 8.55
CA PRO A 260 -19.66 6.95 7.81
C PRO A 260 -18.52 7.78 7.22
N LEU A 261 -18.70 8.29 5.99
CA LEU A 261 -17.68 9.10 5.31
C LEU A 261 -17.26 10.31 6.13
N ASP A 262 -18.20 11.01 6.76
CA ASP A 262 -17.92 12.19 7.60
C ASP A 262 -17.04 11.85 8.80
N TRP A 263 -17.25 10.68 9.42
CA TRP A 263 -16.44 10.21 10.54
C TRP A 263 -15.00 9.96 10.10
N THR A 264 -14.81 9.29 8.95
CA THR A 264 -13.49 8.98 8.40
C THR A 264 -12.74 10.25 8.02
N GLN A 265 -13.42 11.20 7.36
CA GLN A 265 -12.86 12.49 6.97
C GLN A 265 -12.41 13.29 8.20
N ALA A 266 -13.23 13.35 9.26
CA ALA A 266 -12.89 14.06 10.49
C ALA A 266 -11.64 13.50 11.19
N HIS A 267 -11.47 12.16 11.17
CA HIS A 267 -10.28 11.51 11.74
C HIS A 267 -9.04 11.74 10.88
N ILE A 268 -9.15 11.63 9.55
CA ILE A 268 -8.07 11.96 8.62
C ILE A 268 -7.61 13.41 8.84
N GLU A 269 -8.53 14.37 8.83
CA GLU A 269 -8.19 15.79 9.06
C GLU A 269 -7.54 16.05 10.42
N THR A 270 -7.91 15.29 11.44
CA THR A 270 -7.31 15.39 12.77
C THR A 270 -5.87 14.87 12.76
N ILE A 271 -5.62 13.75 12.08
CA ILE A 271 -4.29 13.17 11.93
C ILE A 271 -3.41 14.07 11.05
N SER A 272 -3.92 14.54 9.91
CA SER A 272 -3.18 15.41 8.98
C SER A 272 -2.81 16.76 9.62
N ARG A 273 -3.64 17.28 10.56
CA ARG A 273 -3.27 18.46 11.38
C ARG A 273 -2.08 18.20 12.31
N GLN A 274 -1.83 16.96 12.68
CA GLN A 274 -0.70 16.52 13.50
C GLN A 274 0.41 15.89 12.66
N ALA A 275 0.43 16.12 11.34
CA ALA A 275 1.37 15.48 10.41
C ALA A 275 2.85 15.73 10.74
N ALA A 276 3.17 16.84 11.42
CA ALA A 276 4.54 17.17 11.83
C ALA A 276 5.13 16.17 12.85
N ASP A 277 4.27 15.45 13.60
CA ASP A 277 4.67 14.48 14.61
C ASP A 277 4.75 13.04 14.07
N LEU A 278 4.45 12.85 12.77
CA LEU A 278 4.47 11.53 12.12
C LEU A 278 5.87 11.19 11.64
N ASP A 279 6.27 9.93 11.82
CA ASP A 279 7.43 9.37 11.13
C ASP A 279 7.10 8.98 9.68
N GLU A 280 8.12 8.59 8.91
CA GLU A 280 7.99 8.25 7.50
C GLU A 280 7.00 7.09 7.26
N SER A 281 6.98 6.08 8.15
CA SER A 281 6.02 4.96 8.04
C SER A 281 4.59 5.44 8.27
N MET A 282 4.36 6.27 9.29
CA MET A 282 3.03 6.82 9.58
C MET A 282 2.55 7.74 8.45
N HIS A 283 3.46 8.46 7.78
CA HIS A 283 3.14 9.28 6.62
C HIS A 283 2.65 8.44 5.43
N ASN A 284 3.35 7.35 5.13
CA ASN A 284 2.92 6.40 4.08
C ASN A 284 1.57 5.76 4.41
N ASP A 285 1.35 5.43 5.68
CA ASP A 285 0.08 4.87 6.15
C ASP A 285 -1.07 5.90 6.02
N LEU A 286 -0.82 7.18 6.31
CA LEU A 286 -1.78 8.27 6.11
C LEU A 286 -2.10 8.49 4.63
N GLU A 287 -1.09 8.56 3.76
CA GLU A 287 -1.28 8.72 2.31
C GLU A 287 -2.15 7.59 1.74
N PHE A 288 -1.90 6.35 2.16
CA PHE A 288 -2.73 5.21 1.76
C PHE A 288 -4.20 5.38 2.19
N ILE A 289 -4.44 5.86 3.41
CA ILE A 289 -5.80 6.07 3.94
C ILE A 289 -6.50 7.23 3.23
N GLU A 290 -5.79 8.32 2.92
CA GLU A 290 -6.33 9.45 2.15
C GLU A 290 -6.73 9.01 0.73
N LEU A 291 -5.89 8.21 0.07
CA LEU A 291 -6.21 7.61 -1.23
C LEU A 291 -7.43 6.69 -1.16
N LEU A 292 -7.51 5.86 -0.12
CA LEU A 292 -8.64 4.96 0.10
C LEU A 292 -9.94 5.74 0.38
N HIS A 293 -9.89 6.79 1.20
CA HIS A 293 -11.03 7.66 1.43
C HIS A 293 -11.48 8.37 0.14
N SER A 294 -10.55 8.90 -0.63
CA SER A 294 -10.86 9.53 -1.92
C SER A 294 -11.49 8.53 -2.90
N TYR A 295 -11.04 7.29 -2.91
CA TYR A 295 -11.63 6.23 -3.74
C TYR A 295 -13.06 5.89 -3.30
N LEU A 296 -13.28 5.66 -2.01
CA LEU A 296 -14.59 5.28 -1.47
C LEU A 296 -15.62 6.41 -1.57
N SER A 297 -15.21 7.66 -1.36
CA SER A 297 -16.08 8.85 -1.46
C SER A 297 -16.53 9.18 -2.89
N SER A 298 -15.83 8.68 -3.91
CA SER A 298 -16.20 8.89 -5.32
C SER A 298 -17.54 8.22 -5.72
N GLY A 299 -18.12 7.38 -4.85
CA GLY A 299 -19.39 6.70 -5.10
C GLY A 299 -19.31 5.56 -6.12
N LYS A 300 -18.18 5.40 -6.82
CA LYS A 300 -17.90 4.26 -7.72
C LYS A 300 -17.52 2.97 -6.98
N SER A 301 -17.38 3.03 -5.64
CA SER A 301 -17.09 1.90 -4.76
C SER A 301 -18.32 1.00 -4.48
N SER A 302 -19.54 1.42 -4.82
CA SER A 302 -20.69 0.55 -4.60
C SER A 302 -20.87 -0.41 -5.78
N VAL A 303 -20.33 -1.63 -5.65
CA VAL A 303 -20.67 -2.79 -6.50
C VAL A 303 -20.64 -2.43 -7.99
N ALA A 304 -19.52 -1.87 -8.44
CA ALA A 304 -19.37 -1.42 -9.82
C ALA A 304 -19.70 -2.57 -10.78
N THR A 305 -20.48 -2.26 -11.82
CA THR A 305 -21.02 -3.15 -12.86
C THR A 305 -20.01 -4.03 -13.62
N LEU A 306 -18.72 -3.98 -13.25
CA LEU A 306 -17.60 -4.60 -13.94
C LEU A 306 -16.81 -5.50 -12.96
N PRO A 307 -16.76 -6.83 -13.20
CA PRO A 307 -16.13 -7.81 -12.31
C PRO A 307 -14.70 -7.48 -11.90
N ALA A 308 -13.87 -6.99 -12.82
CA ALA A 308 -12.47 -6.68 -12.54
C ALA A 308 -12.28 -5.62 -11.44
N ARG A 309 -13.15 -4.59 -11.38
CA ARG A 309 -13.11 -3.57 -10.30
C ARG A 309 -13.51 -4.17 -8.96
N ALA A 310 -14.51 -5.05 -8.94
CA ALA A 310 -14.93 -5.74 -7.73
C ALA A 310 -13.81 -6.63 -7.18
N THR A 311 -13.09 -7.35 -8.04
CA THR A 311 -11.91 -8.14 -7.63
C THR A 311 -10.79 -7.26 -7.07
N MET A 312 -10.53 -6.08 -7.67
CA MET A 312 -9.53 -5.12 -7.14
C MET A 312 -9.95 -4.53 -5.78
N GLU A 313 -11.22 -4.18 -5.61
CA GLU A 313 -11.71 -3.71 -4.30
C GLU A 313 -11.63 -4.83 -3.25
N SER A 314 -12.00 -6.06 -3.62
CA SER A 314 -11.85 -7.23 -2.74
C SER A 314 -10.40 -7.46 -2.33
N PHE A 315 -9.46 -7.29 -3.25
CA PHE A 315 -8.03 -7.33 -2.97
C PHE A 315 -7.61 -6.27 -1.95
N ILE A 316 -7.97 -4.99 -2.18
CA ILE A 316 -7.62 -3.89 -1.28
C ILE A 316 -8.29 -4.08 0.09
N ARG A 317 -9.56 -4.49 0.13
CA ARG A 317 -10.27 -4.79 1.37
C ARG A 317 -9.56 -5.89 2.14
N THR A 318 -9.21 -7.00 1.48
CA THR A 318 -8.46 -8.10 2.09
C THR A 318 -7.10 -7.65 2.60
N TYR A 319 -6.41 -6.77 1.86
CA TYR A 319 -5.16 -6.16 2.29
C TYR A 319 -5.32 -5.29 3.55
N CYS A 320 -6.44 -4.59 3.67
CA CYS A 320 -6.72 -3.72 4.82
C CYS A 320 -7.18 -4.49 6.07
N THR A 321 -8.08 -5.47 5.90
CA THR A 321 -8.80 -6.13 7.00
C THR A 321 -8.25 -7.51 7.34
N GLY A 322 -7.58 -8.15 6.39
CA GLY A 322 -7.06 -9.51 6.53
C GLY A 322 -5.62 -9.52 7.04
N ASP A 323 -5.30 -10.51 7.86
CA ASP A 323 -3.94 -10.71 8.35
C ASP A 323 -3.53 -12.19 8.29
N GLY A 324 -2.28 -12.44 7.87
CA GLY A 324 -1.67 -13.75 7.72
C GLY A 324 -1.94 -14.49 6.39
N PRO A 325 -1.75 -15.82 6.35
CA PRO A 325 -1.60 -16.57 5.10
C PRO A 325 -2.91 -16.74 4.36
N ALA A 326 -4.04 -16.79 5.07
CA ALA A 326 -5.36 -16.85 4.46
C ALA A 326 -5.64 -15.57 3.66
N ALA A 327 -5.38 -14.41 4.25
CA ALA A 327 -5.48 -13.11 3.57
C ALA A 327 -4.47 -13.03 2.40
N THR A 328 -3.24 -13.53 2.58
CA THR A 328 -2.24 -13.60 1.50
C THR A 328 -2.70 -14.49 0.33
N ALA A 329 -3.28 -15.66 0.62
CA ALA A 329 -3.80 -16.57 -0.40
C ALA A 329 -4.98 -15.95 -1.16
N GLU A 330 -5.88 -15.28 -0.45
CA GLU A 330 -7.02 -14.58 -1.03
C GLU A 330 -6.58 -13.39 -1.90
N MET A 331 -5.59 -12.62 -1.44
CA MET A 331 -4.96 -11.57 -2.23
C MET A 331 -4.31 -12.12 -3.51
N ALA A 332 -3.60 -13.24 -3.41
CA ALA A 332 -3.00 -13.91 -4.58
C ALA A 332 -4.08 -14.41 -5.56
N ARG A 333 -5.20 -14.96 -5.06
CA ARG A 333 -6.35 -15.37 -5.87
C ARG A 333 -6.93 -14.20 -6.65
N CYS A 334 -7.12 -13.04 -5.99
CA CYS A 334 -7.62 -11.84 -6.67
C CYS A 334 -6.67 -11.37 -7.79
N LEU A 335 -5.35 -11.41 -7.57
CA LEU A 335 -4.36 -11.03 -8.58
C LEU A 335 -4.33 -12.01 -9.76
N ASP A 336 -4.46 -13.31 -9.51
CA ASP A 336 -4.58 -14.34 -10.55
C ASP A 336 -5.86 -14.13 -11.40
N GLU A 337 -6.99 -13.80 -10.78
CA GLU A 337 -8.22 -13.45 -11.49
C GLU A 337 -8.05 -12.21 -12.39
N ILE A 338 -7.45 -11.14 -11.86
CA ILE A 338 -7.14 -9.91 -12.62
C ILE A 338 -6.22 -10.24 -13.81
N ALA A 339 -5.22 -11.09 -13.59
CA ALA A 339 -4.25 -11.48 -14.60
C ALA A 339 -4.82 -12.41 -15.68
N ARG A 340 -5.90 -13.16 -15.40
CA ARG A 340 -6.60 -13.98 -16.39
C ARG A 340 -7.60 -13.19 -17.22
N ASP A 341 -8.22 -12.15 -16.66
CA ASP A 341 -9.26 -11.37 -17.33
C ASP A 341 -8.75 -10.06 -17.96
N ALA A 342 -7.90 -10.19 -18.98
CA ALA A 342 -7.39 -9.03 -19.73
C ALA A 342 -8.50 -8.16 -20.33
N HIS A 343 -9.62 -8.76 -20.75
CA HIS A 343 -10.73 -8.05 -21.37
C HIS A 343 -11.52 -7.25 -20.32
N GLY A 344 -11.87 -7.85 -19.19
CA GLY A 344 -12.57 -7.17 -18.12
C GLY A 344 -11.76 -6.03 -17.51
N VAL A 345 -10.44 -6.20 -17.34
CA VAL A 345 -9.57 -5.10 -16.86
C VAL A 345 -9.52 -3.95 -17.86
N ARG A 346 -9.39 -4.25 -19.17
CA ARG A 346 -9.38 -3.22 -20.21
C ARG A 346 -10.69 -2.42 -20.23
N ASP A 347 -11.82 -3.10 -20.13
CA ASP A 347 -13.15 -2.47 -20.14
C ASP A 347 -13.43 -1.71 -18.84
N ALA A 348 -12.87 -2.18 -17.73
CA ALA A 348 -12.96 -1.55 -16.42
C ALA A 348 -12.19 -0.22 -16.31
N PHE A 349 -11.21 0.04 -17.17
CA PHE A 349 -10.41 1.26 -17.15
C PHE A 349 -10.41 1.87 -18.55
N PRO A 350 -11.37 2.70 -18.95
CA PRO A 350 -11.29 3.40 -20.23
C PRO A 350 -10.08 4.36 -20.25
N THR A 351 -9.60 4.72 -21.44
CA THR A 351 -8.43 5.60 -21.62
C THR A 351 -8.65 7.05 -21.19
N GLN A 352 -9.89 7.43 -20.91
CA GLN A 352 -10.22 8.71 -20.27
C GLN A 352 -10.03 8.54 -18.77
N GLN A 353 -8.94 9.11 -18.26
CA GLN A 353 -8.57 9.01 -16.85
C GLN A 353 -9.51 9.88 -15.98
N ASP A 354 -10.33 9.22 -15.17
CA ASP A 354 -10.99 9.86 -14.04
C ASP A 354 -10.06 9.88 -12.83
N ARG A 355 -10.22 10.90 -11.96
CA ARG A 355 -9.43 11.04 -10.71
C ARG A 355 -9.50 9.79 -9.84
N ASP A 356 -10.65 9.11 -9.81
CA ASP A 356 -10.91 7.93 -8.98
C ASP A 356 -10.11 6.71 -9.46
N ASP A 357 -9.91 6.58 -10.77
CA ASP A 357 -9.15 5.48 -11.36
C ASP A 357 -7.68 5.60 -10.99
N HIS A 358 -7.19 6.83 -10.81
CA HIS A 358 -5.85 7.10 -10.31
C HIS A 358 -5.68 6.66 -8.84
N SER A 359 -6.66 6.96 -7.98
CA SER A 359 -6.62 6.50 -6.58
C SER A 359 -6.60 4.97 -6.50
N LEU A 360 -7.46 4.29 -7.26
CA LEU A 360 -7.48 2.82 -7.31
C LEU A 360 -6.15 2.25 -7.84
N PHE A 361 -5.59 2.87 -8.88
CA PHE A 361 -4.27 2.49 -9.40
C PHE A 361 -3.18 2.59 -8.34
N LEU A 362 -3.08 3.73 -7.65
CA LEU A 362 -2.05 3.94 -6.61
C LEU A 362 -2.21 2.93 -5.47
N LEU A 363 -3.44 2.72 -4.99
CA LEU A 363 -3.75 1.72 -3.96
C LEU A 363 -3.30 0.31 -4.38
N MET A 364 -3.62 -0.10 -5.62
CA MET A 364 -3.18 -1.39 -6.16
C MET A 364 -1.65 -1.49 -6.25
N MET A 365 -0.97 -0.42 -6.67
CA MET A 365 0.50 -0.42 -6.77
C MET A 365 1.17 -0.51 -5.39
N MET A 366 0.67 0.24 -4.40
CA MET A 366 1.16 0.20 -3.03
C MET A 366 0.93 -1.18 -2.40
N ALA A 367 -0.29 -1.68 -2.43
CA ALA A 367 -0.66 -2.96 -1.82
C ALA A 367 0.03 -4.16 -2.49
N THR A 368 0.14 -4.18 -3.83
CA THR A 368 0.89 -5.24 -4.52
C THR A 368 2.40 -5.15 -4.28
N SER A 369 2.97 -3.95 -4.13
CA SER A 369 4.38 -3.82 -3.77
C SER A 369 4.66 -4.35 -2.37
N ASP A 370 3.83 -4.00 -1.39
CA ASP A 370 3.93 -4.53 -0.03
C ASP A 370 3.72 -6.06 -0.02
N LEU A 371 2.79 -6.58 -0.82
CA LEU A 371 2.60 -8.02 -0.97
C LEU A 371 3.80 -8.74 -1.61
N ALA A 372 4.41 -8.16 -2.65
CA ALA A 372 5.60 -8.73 -3.27
C ALA A 372 6.78 -8.78 -2.30
N GLU A 373 6.96 -7.73 -1.50
CA GLU A 373 8.01 -7.64 -0.49
C GLU A 373 7.78 -8.61 0.68
N THR A 374 6.56 -8.65 1.21
CA THR A 374 6.19 -9.54 2.33
C THR A 374 6.21 -11.00 1.93
N THR A 375 5.70 -11.36 0.76
CA THR A 375 5.76 -12.75 0.32
C THR A 375 7.16 -13.09 -0.13
N GLY A 376 7.96 -12.14 -0.61
CA GLY A 376 9.23 -12.39 -1.29
C GLY A 376 9.04 -13.03 -2.66
N MET A 377 7.86 -12.83 -3.29
CA MET A 377 7.60 -13.28 -4.66
C MET A 377 8.45 -12.43 -5.60
N ILE A 378 9.68 -12.89 -5.80
CA ILE A 378 10.54 -12.40 -6.87
C ILE A 378 9.94 -13.00 -8.13
N ALA A 379 9.43 -12.14 -9.02
CA ALA A 379 8.98 -12.57 -10.33
C ALA A 379 10.07 -13.48 -10.94
N PRO A 380 9.71 -14.63 -11.52
CA PRO A 380 10.70 -15.55 -12.07
C PRO A 380 11.64 -14.80 -13.00
N ALA A 381 12.93 -15.14 -12.96
CA ALA A 381 13.93 -14.48 -13.79
C ALA A 381 13.42 -14.49 -15.24
N PRO A 382 13.35 -13.31 -15.90
CA PRO A 382 12.72 -13.22 -17.20
C PRO A 382 13.45 -14.10 -18.20
N ASP A 383 12.69 -14.87 -18.99
CA ASP A 383 13.24 -15.54 -20.16
C ASP A 383 13.46 -14.49 -21.24
N ASP A 384 14.65 -13.88 -21.22
CA ASP A 384 15.05 -12.81 -22.13
C ASP A 384 14.84 -13.20 -23.59
N ALA A 385 15.11 -14.46 -23.96
CA ALA A 385 14.98 -14.93 -25.33
C ALA A 385 13.50 -14.99 -25.75
N LYS A 386 12.63 -15.54 -24.90
CA LYS A 386 11.17 -15.53 -25.13
C LYS A 386 10.63 -14.11 -25.17
N ASN A 387 10.98 -13.28 -24.20
CA ASN A 387 10.43 -11.93 -24.05
C ASN A 387 10.88 -11.00 -25.17
N ASN A 388 12.12 -11.12 -25.65
CA ASN A 388 12.59 -10.42 -26.84
C ASN A 388 11.81 -10.84 -28.10
N ARG A 389 11.52 -12.14 -28.28
CA ARG A 389 10.69 -12.61 -29.40
C ARG A 389 9.27 -12.04 -29.32
N GLN A 390 8.69 -11.98 -28.12
CA GLN A 390 7.37 -11.39 -27.92
C GLN A 390 7.36 -9.88 -28.19
N ALA A 391 8.40 -9.15 -27.78
CA ALA A 391 8.53 -7.72 -28.06
C ALA A 391 8.60 -7.44 -29.57
N VAL A 392 9.40 -8.22 -30.32
CA VAL A 392 9.49 -8.11 -31.79
C VAL A 392 8.15 -8.48 -32.46
N SER A 393 7.45 -9.50 -31.95
CA SER A 393 6.13 -9.87 -32.46
C SER A 393 5.09 -8.77 -32.22
N CYS A 394 5.07 -8.18 -31.02
CA CYS A 394 4.20 -7.06 -30.68
C CYS A 394 4.51 -5.85 -31.57
N LEU A 395 5.79 -5.51 -31.76
CA LEU A 395 6.23 -4.43 -32.63
C LEU A 395 5.73 -4.62 -34.06
N ARG A 396 5.87 -5.84 -34.62
CA ARG A 396 5.38 -6.17 -35.97
C ARG A 396 3.86 -6.00 -36.07
N ASP A 397 3.14 -6.49 -35.07
CA ASP A 397 1.69 -6.35 -35.01
C ASP A 397 1.30 -4.87 -34.98
N LEU A 398 1.87 -4.06 -34.07
CA LEU A 398 1.62 -2.62 -34.01
C LEU A 398 1.95 -1.92 -35.35
N LYS A 399 3.08 -2.25 -35.96
CA LYS A 399 3.54 -1.70 -37.24
C LYS A 399 2.60 -2.00 -38.41
N SER A 400 1.92 -3.15 -38.42
CA SER A 400 0.93 -3.47 -39.47
C SER A 400 -0.16 -2.41 -39.60
N THR A 401 -0.48 -1.71 -38.52
CA THR A 401 -1.49 -0.64 -38.49
C THR A 401 -0.90 0.75 -38.69
N LEU A 402 0.43 0.89 -38.69
CA LEU A 402 1.12 2.17 -38.81
C LEU A 402 0.90 2.79 -40.20
N GLN A 403 0.88 1.98 -41.26
CA GLN A 403 0.68 2.50 -42.62
C GLN A 403 -0.66 3.21 -42.77
N ASP A 404 -1.74 2.62 -42.23
CA ASP A 404 -3.07 3.24 -42.19
C ASP A 404 -3.05 4.57 -41.42
N ILE A 405 -2.28 4.61 -40.33
CA ILE A 405 -2.18 5.76 -39.45
C ILE A 405 -1.41 6.89 -40.14
N VAL A 406 -0.26 6.58 -40.76
CA VAL A 406 0.54 7.55 -41.54
C VAL A 406 -0.29 8.14 -42.66
N ASN A 407 -1.01 7.30 -43.42
CA ASN A 407 -1.91 7.75 -44.49
C ASN A 407 -3.03 8.65 -43.96
N ARG A 408 -3.54 8.40 -42.74
CA ARG A 408 -4.59 9.23 -42.17
C ARG A 408 -4.06 10.52 -41.56
N VAL A 409 -2.88 10.50 -40.95
CA VAL A 409 -2.22 11.70 -40.43
C VAL A 409 -1.85 12.64 -41.58
N SER A 410 -1.32 12.11 -42.68
CA SER A 410 -1.05 12.93 -43.88
C SER A 410 -2.33 13.52 -44.48
N TRP A 411 -3.47 12.81 -44.39
CA TRP A 411 -4.77 13.35 -44.77
C TRP A 411 -5.24 14.46 -43.81
N ILE A 412 -5.01 14.33 -42.50
CA ILE A 412 -5.30 15.39 -41.51
C ILE A 412 -4.45 16.63 -41.81
N GLU A 413 -3.16 16.47 -42.07
CA GLU A 413 -2.29 17.57 -42.50
C GLU A 413 -2.79 18.19 -43.80
N SER A 414 -3.16 17.38 -44.80
CA SER A 414 -3.75 17.88 -46.04
C SER A 414 -5.01 18.71 -45.77
N LYS A 415 -5.91 18.24 -44.93
CA LYS A 415 -7.17 18.89 -44.59
C LYS A 415 -7.00 20.23 -43.86
N TYR A 416 -6.07 20.32 -42.92
CA TYR A 416 -5.93 21.51 -42.07
C TYR A 416 -4.77 22.43 -42.45
N LYS A 417 -3.78 21.95 -43.22
CA LYS A 417 -2.63 22.75 -43.67
C LYS A 417 -2.75 23.11 -45.14
N TRP A 418 -2.93 22.13 -46.03
CA TRP A 418 -2.80 22.31 -47.47
C TRP A 418 -4.09 22.77 -48.17
N ILE A 419 -5.25 22.23 -47.81
CA ILE A 419 -6.54 22.66 -48.39
C ILE A 419 -6.84 24.14 -48.05
N PRO A 420 -6.70 24.62 -46.80
CA PRO A 420 -6.92 26.03 -46.48
C PRO A 420 -5.87 26.94 -47.13
N PHE A 421 -4.63 26.47 -47.24
CA PHE A 421 -3.58 27.17 -47.98
C PHE A 421 -3.96 27.37 -49.44
N ALA A 422 -4.31 26.28 -50.14
CA ALA A 422 -4.69 26.33 -51.56
C ALA A 422 -5.93 27.22 -51.78
N GLY A 423 -6.94 27.09 -50.92
CA GLY A 423 -8.15 27.91 -50.99
C GLY A 423 -7.87 29.41 -50.80
N MET A 424 -7.11 29.77 -49.76
CA MET A 424 -6.78 31.17 -49.52
C MET A 424 -5.78 31.74 -50.53
N TYR A 425 -4.83 30.93 -51.01
CA TYR A 425 -3.90 31.34 -52.06
C TYR A 425 -4.63 31.65 -53.36
N LEU A 426 -5.62 30.82 -53.72
CA LEU A 426 -6.46 31.06 -54.89
C LEU A 426 -7.28 32.35 -54.75
N ILE A 427 -7.92 32.56 -53.59
CA ILE A 427 -8.67 33.81 -53.32
C ILE A 427 -7.72 35.03 -53.35
N PHE A 428 -6.57 34.94 -52.70
CA PHE A 428 -5.56 36.00 -52.68
C PHE A 428 -5.06 36.30 -54.10
N GLY A 429 -4.76 35.27 -54.89
CA GLY A 429 -4.35 35.42 -56.29
C GLY A 429 -5.39 36.12 -57.15
N ILE A 430 -6.68 35.79 -57.00
CA ILE A 430 -7.78 36.46 -57.72
C ILE A 430 -7.88 37.93 -57.31
N VAL A 431 -7.94 38.22 -56.01
CA VAL A 431 -8.06 39.60 -55.49
C VAL A 431 -6.86 40.44 -55.91
N PHE A 432 -5.66 39.89 -55.78
CA PHE A 432 -4.43 40.60 -56.12
C PHE A 432 -4.29 40.83 -57.63
N SER A 433 -4.73 39.88 -58.46
CA SER A 433 -4.79 40.05 -59.91
C SER A 433 -5.83 41.10 -60.34
N LEU A 434 -6.95 41.20 -59.64
CA LEU A 434 -7.96 42.25 -59.90
C LEU A 434 -7.42 43.64 -59.52
N LEU A 435 -6.80 43.77 -58.33
CA LEU A 435 -6.16 45.02 -57.90
C LEU A 435 -5.04 45.43 -58.87
N TRP A 436 -4.29 44.44 -59.35
CA TRP A 436 -3.24 44.61 -60.35
C TRP A 436 -3.77 45.18 -61.68
N VAL A 437 -4.85 44.61 -62.22
CA VAL A 437 -5.50 45.12 -63.44
C VAL A 437 -6.00 46.56 -63.25
N LEU A 438 -6.62 46.86 -62.10
CA LEU A 438 -7.06 48.21 -61.76
C LEU A 438 -5.89 49.20 -61.69
N LEU A 439 -4.75 48.78 -61.12
CA LEU A 439 -3.54 49.60 -61.03
C LEU A 439 -2.96 49.88 -62.43
N LEU A 440 -2.92 48.88 -63.31
CA LEU A 440 -2.49 49.07 -64.70
C LEU A 440 -3.41 50.01 -65.47
N MET A 441 -4.72 49.88 -65.31
CA MET A 441 -5.69 50.81 -65.91
C MET A 441 -5.49 52.25 -65.42
N ALA A 442 -5.20 52.44 -64.13
CA ALA A 442 -4.90 53.76 -63.57
C ALA A 442 -3.59 54.35 -64.12
N PHE A 443 -2.54 53.53 -64.28
CA PHE A 443 -1.28 53.98 -64.85
C PHE A 443 -1.37 54.36 -66.34
N ASP A 444 -2.16 53.61 -67.10
CA ASP A 444 -2.42 53.90 -68.52
C ASP A 444 -3.12 55.26 -68.68
N GLN A 445 -4.15 55.53 -67.88
CA GLN A 445 -4.83 56.82 -67.87
C GLN A 445 -3.93 57.98 -67.42
N ALA A 446 -2.93 57.72 -66.59
CA ALA A 446 -2.00 58.73 -66.07
C ALA A 446 -0.80 59.00 -67.02
N GLY A 447 -0.69 58.31 -68.16
CA GLY A 447 0.44 58.47 -69.08
C GLY A 447 1.78 58.03 -68.49
N ALA A 448 1.78 57.02 -67.62
CA ALA A 448 2.97 56.56 -66.93
C ALA A 448 4.04 55.97 -67.89
N SER A 449 5.32 56.12 -67.53
CA SER A 449 6.42 55.62 -68.35
C SER A 449 6.49 54.08 -68.38
N PRO A 450 7.12 53.46 -69.39
CA PRO A 450 7.28 52.00 -69.49
C PRO A 450 7.96 51.34 -68.26
N GLY A 451 8.69 52.12 -67.46
CA GLY A 451 9.28 51.66 -66.20
C GLY A 451 8.22 51.37 -65.12
N ALA A 452 7.09 52.08 -65.14
CA ALA A 452 6.03 51.90 -64.15
C ALA A 452 5.34 50.53 -64.29
N SER A 453 5.09 50.07 -65.52
CA SER A 453 4.53 48.73 -65.76
C SER A 453 5.46 47.61 -65.30
N ALA A 454 6.78 47.76 -65.46
CA ALA A 454 7.76 46.78 -65.01
C ALA A 454 7.83 46.69 -63.48
N VAL A 455 7.89 47.83 -62.78
CA VAL A 455 7.84 47.88 -61.30
C VAL A 455 6.59 47.21 -60.78
N ALA A 456 5.48 47.48 -61.44
CA ALA A 456 4.21 46.98 -61.03
C ALA A 456 4.22 45.41 -61.20
N VAL A 457 4.75 44.83 -62.29
CA VAL A 457 4.83 43.35 -62.46
C VAL A 457 5.68 42.72 -61.36
N ILE A 458 6.77 43.39 -60.96
CA ILE A 458 7.61 42.94 -59.84
C ILE A 458 6.82 42.94 -58.52
N LEU A 459 5.95 43.93 -58.28
CA LEU A 459 5.05 43.93 -57.12
C LEU A 459 4.04 42.79 -57.16
N LEU A 460 3.55 42.42 -58.35
CA LEU A 460 2.66 41.26 -58.51
C LEU A 460 3.36 39.96 -58.10
N ILE A 461 4.56 39.73 -58.64
CA ILE A 461 5.37 38.55 -58.32
C ILE A 461 5.75 38.56 -56.83
N GLY A 462 6.17 39.71 -56.31
CA GLY A 462 6.52 39.89 -54.90
C GLY A 462 5.36 39.58 -53.96
N GLY A 463 4.15 40.10 -54.23
CA GLY A 463 2.97 39.84 -53.41
C GLY A 463 2.56 38.37 -53.41
N LEU A 464 2.61 37.70 -54.58
CA LEU A 464 2.34 36.26 -54.69
C LEU A 464 3.35 35.40 -53.93
N LEU A 465 4.62 35.83 -53.85
CA LEU A 465 5.67 35.14 -53.08
C LEU A 465 5.61 35.43 -51.57
N VAL A 466 5.14 36.61 -51.16
CA VAL A 466 4.99 36.98 -49.75
C VAL A 466 3.87 36.18 -49.08
N PHE A 467 2.81 35.81 -49.81
CA PHE A 467 1.67 35.10 -49.23
C PHE A 467 2.04 33.74 -48.59
N PRO A 468 2.77 32.81 -49.25
CA PRO A 468 3.20 31.56 -48.62
C PRO A 468 4.00 31.78 -47.35
N VAL A 469 4.89 32.78 -47.35
CA VAL A 469 5.68 33.15 -46.16
C VAL A 469 4.74 33.60 -45.04
N PHE A 470 3.84 34.53 -45.31
CA PHE A 470 2.86 35.02 -44.33
C PHE A 470 1.96 33.90 -43.80
N TYR A 471 1.48 33.01 -44.67
CA TYR A 471 0.61 31.91 -44.28
C TYR A 471 1.31 30.94 -43.34
N PHE A 472 2.50 30.44 -43.70
CA PHE A 472 3.21 29.46 -42.88
C PHE A 472 3.87 30.07 -41.64
N TRP A 473 4.27 31.34 -41.70
CA TRP A 473 4.93 32.01 -40.59
C TRP A 473 3.96 32.55 -39.54
N TRP A 474 2.78 33.04 -39.96
CA TRP A 474 1.83 33.69 -39.05
C TRP A 474 0.47 33.01 -38.97
N PHE A 475 -0.19 32.76 -40.10
CA PHE A 475 -1.58 32.30 -40.09
C PHE A 475 -1.73 30.85 -39.59
N PHE A 476 -0.96 29.93 -40.16
CA PHE A 476 -0.98 28.52 -39.79
C PHE A 476 -0.67 28.28 -38.30
N PRO A 477 0.46 28.77 -37.74
CA PRO A 477 0.78 28.55 -36.33
C PRO A 477 -0.27 29.15 -35.38
N ARG A 478 -0.84 30.31 -35.73
CA ARG A 478 -1.78 31.02 -34.86
C ARG A 478 -3.18 30.41 -34.83
N TYR A 479 -3.67 29.87 -35.94
CA TYR A 479 -5.09 29.46 -36.05
C TYR A 479 -5.31 27.98 -36.35
N LEU A 480 -4.41 27.32 -37.10
CA LEU A 480 -4.64 25.98 -37.64
C LEU A 480 -3.73 24.91 -37.02
N ALA A 481 -2.55 25.27 -36.52
CA ALA A 481 -1.62 24.33 -35.89
C ALA A 481 -2.25 23.62 -34.69
N ASN A 482 -2.88 24.36 -33.77
CA ASN A 482 -3.55 23.76 -32.61
C ASN A 482 -4.71 22.83 -33.02
N ARG A 483 -5.48 23.18 -34.06
CA ARG A 483 -6.55 22.31 -34.57
C ARG A 483 -6.02 21.04 -35.23
N THR A 484 -4.93 21.15 -35.98
CA THR A 484 -4.24 20.02 -36.61
C THR A 484 -3.71 19.08 -35.53
N GLU A 485 -3.08 19.64 -34.50
CA GLU A 485 -2.54 18.89 -33.37
C GLU A 485 -3.63 18.17 -32.58
N ASN A 486 -4.70 18.87 -32.21
CA ASN A 486 -5.83 18.26 -31.50
C ASN A 486 -6.51 17.16 -32.32
N ALA A 487 -6.65 17.32 -33.63
CA ALA A 487 -7.20 16.28 -34.50
C ALA A 487 -6.27 15.06 -34.59
N ARG A 488 -4.96 15.30 -34.66
CA ARG A 488 -3.92 14.26 -34.65
C ARG A 488 -3.95 13.48 -33.33
N GLN A 489 -3.93 14.17 -32.18
CA GLN A 489 -3.99 13.56 -30.86
C GLN A 489 -5.26 12.73 -30.65
N LYS A 490 -6.44 13.26 -31.03
CA LYS A 490 -7.71 12.51 -30.96
C LYS A 490 -7.69 11.24 -31.81
N TYR A 491 -7.11 11.33 -33.01
CA TYR A 491 -6.99 10.16 -33.89
C TYR A 491 -6.06 9.11 -33.29
N PHE A 492 -4.89 9.52 -32.78
CA PHE A 492 -3.97 8.60 -32.11
C PHE A 492 -4.58 7.96 -30.86
N ALA A 493 -5.29 8.71 -30.03
CA ALA A 493 -6.02 8.16 -28.88
C ALA A 493 -7.05 7.09 -29.31
N THR A 494 -7.80 7.36 -30.38
CA THR A 494 -8.76 6.39 -30.95
C THR A 494 -8.06 5.15 -31.51
N CYS A 495 -6.93 5.32 -32.19
CA CYS A 495 -6.11 4.21 -32.70
C CYS A 495 -5.54 3.37 -31.56
N TYR A 496 -5.05 4.02 -30.51
CA TYR A 496 -4.57 3.35 -29.31
C TYR A 496 -5.68 2.48 -28.72
N GLU A 497 -6.83 3.09 -28.38
CA GLU A 497 -7.96 2.41 -27.75
C GLU A 497 -8.49 1.23 -28.57
N LYS A 498 -8.71 1.43 -29.88
CA LYS A 498 -9.36 0.41 -30.73
C LYS A 498 -8.43 -0.65 -31.30
N ARG A 499 -7.16 -0.30 -31.58
CA ARG A 499 -6.24 -1.18 -32.34
C ARG A 499 -5.04 -1.65 -31.53
N TRP A 500 -4.41 -0.77 -30.75
CA TRP A 500 -3.14 -1.08 -30.08
C TRP A 500 -3.32 -1.63 -28.68
N ARG A 501 -4.28 -1.12 -27.92
CA ARG A 501 -4.50 -1.46 -26.51
C ARG A 501 -4.64 -2.96 -26.29
N SER A 502 -5.53 -3.63 -27.01
CA SER A 502 -5.71 -5.09 -26.92
C SER A 502 -4.47 -5.92 -27.31
N ARG A 503 -3.57 -5.37 -28.14
CA ARG A 503 -2.31 -6.02 -28.52
C ARG A 503 -1.28 -5.90 -27.41
N LEU A 504 -1.26 -4.74 -26.74
CA LEU A 504 -0.39 -4.47 -25.60
C LEU A 504 -0.75 -5.34 -24.39
N PHE A 505 -2.06 -5.50 -24.08
CA PHE A 505 -2.50 -6.44 -23.04
C PHE A 505 -2.04 -7.87 -23.32
N ARG A 506 -2.18 -8.36 -24.57
CA ARG A 506 -1.67 -9.69 -24.98
C ARG A 506 -0.15 -9.81 -24.85
N TYR A 507 0.58 -8.76 -25.20
CA TYR A 507 2.04 -8.71 -25.06
C TYR A 507 2.44 -8.84 -23.59
N VAL A 508 1.87 -8.00 -22.71
CA VAL A 508 2.13 -8.03 -21.26
C VAL A 508 1.83 -9.41 -20.67
N GLN A 509 0.69 -10.00 -21.03
CA GLN A 509 0.30 -11.34 -20.59
C GLN A 509 1.33 -12.42 -20.98
N SER A 510 2.04 -12.24 -22.10
CA SER A 510 3.01 -13.21 -22.59
C SER A 510 4.40 -13.12 -21.95
N CYS A 511 4.74 -11.95 -21.37
CA CYS A 511 6.09 -11.65 -20.86
C CYS A 511 6.28 -12.05 -19.39
N GLY A 512 5.27 -11.90 -18.54
CA GLY A 512 5.40 -12.14 -17.09
C GLY A 512 6.42 -11.22 -16.40
N GLU A 513 6.68 -10.04 -16.97
CA GLU A 513 7.65 -9.05 -16.49
C GLU A 513 6.97 -7.85 -15.82
N SER A 514 7.76 -7.01 -15.15
CA SER A 514 7.23 -5.77 -14.56
C SER A 514 6.70 -4.85 -15.67
N PRO A 515 5.76 -3.95 -15.33
CA PRO A 515 5.25 -2.97 -16.29
C PRO A 515 6.38 -2.17 -16.95
N SER A 516 7.35 -1.70 -16.15
CA SER A 516 8.50 -0.96 -16.67
C SER A 516 9.42 -1.84 -17.52
N GLY A 517 9.69 -3.08 -17.11
CA GLY A 517 10.56 -4.02 -17.85
C GLY A 517 10.01 -4.35 -19.24
N SER A 518 8.74 -4.74 -19.30
CA SER A 518 8.08 -5.10 -20.55
C SER A 518 7.99 -3.92 -21.53
N LEU A 519 7.72 -2.70 -21.06
CA LEU A 519 7.69 -1.49 -21.89
C LEU A 519 9.09 -1.05 -22.34
N THR A 520 10.10 -1.18 -21.48
CA THR A 520 11.50 -0.85 -21.82
C THR A 520 11.99 -1.78 -22.93
N ARG A 521 11.74 -3.08 -22.80
CA ARG A 521 12.11 -4.08 -23.81
C ARG A 521 11.43 -3.83 -25.16
N LEU A 522 10.16 -3.42 -25.13
CA LEU A 522 9.44 -3.03 -26.35
C LEU A 522 10.08 -1.80 -27.02
N ASN A 523 10.53 -0.83 -26.22
CA ASN A 523 11.24 0.35 -26.71
C ASN A 523 12.62 0.00 -27.31
N GLU A 524 13.38 -0.87 -26.65
CA GLU A 524 14.68 -1.35 -27.13
C GLU A 524 14.53 -2.10 -28.46
N ALA A 525 13.51 -2.95 -28.59
CA ALA A 525 13.19 -3.63 -29.84
C ALA A 525 12.85 -2.63 -30.95
N ALA A 526 12.09 -1.58 -30.64
CA ALA A 526 11.78 -0.52 -31.60
C ALA A 526 13.04 0.26 -32.02
N ALA A 527 13.91 0.61 -31.07
CA ALA A 527 15.16 1.30 -31.34
C ALA A 527 16.09 0.49 -32.26
N PHE A 528 16.19 -0.83 -32.02
CA PHE A 528 16.95 -1.73 -32.88
C PHE A 528 16.43 -1.77 -34.33
N HIS A 529 15.12 -1.60 -34.53
CA HIS A 529 14.48 -1.60 -35.84
C HIS A 529 14.29 -0.20 -36.46
N GLY A 530 14.80 0.86 -35.83
CA GLY A 530 14.66 2.24 -36.32
C GLY A 530 13.24 2.81 -36.21
N ASP A 531 12.43 2.26 -35.31
CA ASP A 531 11.00 2.56 -35.13
C ASP A 531 10.73 3.47 -33.90
N SER A 532 11.75 4.15 -33.36
CA SER A 532 11.69 4.86 -32.06
C SER A 532 10.66 6.01 -32.00
N GLU A 533 10.50 6.80 -33.07
CA GLU A 533 9.68 8.02 -33.01
C GLU A 533 8.19 7.73 -32.75
N TRP A 534 7.60 6.81 -33.52
CA TRP A 534 6.20 6.44 -33.32
C TRP A 534 6.02 5.52 -32.10
N MET A 535 7.05 4.73 -31.74
CA MET A 535 7.00 3.92 -30.53
C MET A 535 6.94 4.80 -29.28
N ASN A 536 7.71 5.89 -29.20
CA ASN A 536 7.64 6.83 -28.09
C ASN A 536 6.22 7.39 -27.89
N LEU A 537 5.49 7.61 -28.98
CA LEU A 537 4.08 8.00 -28.91
C LEU A 537 3.18 6.89 -28.38
N VAL A 538 3.39 5.63 -28.79
CA VAL A 538 2.65 4.49 -28.23
C VAL A 538 2.94 4.35 -26.74
N LEU A 539 4.21 4.46 -26.35
CA LEU A 539 4.64 4.36 -24.97
C LEU A 539 4.05 5.48 -24.11
N SER A 540 3.90 6.71 -24.60
CA SER A 540 3.25 7.77 -23.82
C SER A 540 1.80 7.44 -23.46
N PHE A 541 1.07 6.77 -24.36
CA PHE A 541 -0.26 6.23 -24.05
C PHE A 541 -0.19 5.04 -23.07
N CYS A 542 0.79 4.14 -23.22
CA CYS A 542 0.97 3.03 -22.27
C CYS A 542 1.23 3.51 -20.83
N HIS A 543 2.05 4.55 -20.65
CA HIS A 543 2.32 5.13 -19.32
C HIS A 543 1.08 5.79 -18.71
N GLY A 544 0.13 6.24 -19.55
CA GLY A 544 -1.17 6.75 -19.10
C GLY A 544 -2.27 5.67 -18.96
N ASP A 545 -2.05 4.44 -19.41
CA ASP A 545 -3.08 3.39 -19.33
C ASP A 545 -3.00 2.65 -17.98
N LEU A 546 -3.74 3.18 -16.99
CA LEU A 546 -3.79 2.63 -15.64
C LEU A 546 -4.19 1.15 -15.63
N GLY A 547 -5.16 0.76 -16.47
CA GLY A 547 -5.60 -0.63 -16.59
C GLY A 547 -4.49 -1.56 -17.09
N LEU A 548 -3.72 -1.12 -18.10
CA LEU A 548 -2.57 -1.87 -18.60
C LEU A 548 -1.48 -2.02 -17.52
N LEU A 549 -1.22 -0.97 -16.75
CA LEU A 549 -0.21 -0.99 -15.69
C LEU A 549 -0.62 -1.91 -14.52
N ILE A 550 -1.88 -1.87 -14.08
CA ILE A 550 -2.42 -2.78 -13.05
C ILE A 550 -2.35 -4.22 -13.55
N PHE A 551 -2.78 -4.46 -14.79
CA PHE A 551 -2.75 -5.78 -15.39
C PHE A 551 -1.32 -6.34 -15.48
N ALA A 552 -0.37 -5.53 -15.95
CA ALA A 552 1.05 -5.89 -15.99
C ALA A 552 1.61 -6.20 -14.60
N ARG A 553 1.19 -5.46 -13.58
CA ARG A 553 1.58 -5.72 -12.19
C ARG A 553 1.03 -7.05 -11.69
N ALA A 554 -0.22 -7.36 -11.98
CA ALA A 554 -0.86 -8.62 -11.59
C ALA A 554 -0.20 -9.85 -12.24
N GLN A 555 0.30 -9.74 -13.48
CA GLN A 555 1.03 -10.83 -14.15
C GLN A 555 2.28 -11.30 -13.40
N LEU A 556 2.89 -10.45 -12.56
CA LEU A 556 4.05 -10.84 -11.75
C LEU A 556 3.74 -11.92 -10.70
N PHE A 557 2.46 -12.08 -10.37
CA PHE A 557 1.98 -12.99 -9.35
C PHE A 557 1.39 -14.27 -9.94
N VAL A 558 1.38 -14.41 -11.27
CA VAL A 558 0.98 -15.62 -11.98
C VAL A 558 2.23 -16.42 -12.33
N GLY A 559 2.45 -17.52 -11.61
CA GLY A 559 3.61 -18.39 -11.76
C GLY A 559 3.36 -19.79 -11.25
#